data_AF-B8HIP9-F1
#
_entry.id   AF-B8HIP9-F1
#
_cell.length_a   1.000
_cell.length_b   1.000
_cell.length_c   1.000
_cell.angle_alpha   90.00
_cell.angle_beta   90.00
_cell.angle_gamma   90.00
#
_symmetry.space_group_name_H-M   'P 1'
#
loop_
_entity.id
_entity.type
_entity.pdbx_description
1 polymer ?
#
loop_
_entity_poly.entity_id
_entity_poly.type
_entity_poly.pdbx_seq_one_letter_code
_entity_poly.pdbx_strand_id
1 'polypeptide(L)'
;MTNIPLDPGFFESPHDYGNVFVQGGTEGLVIVPGGKNYRTAFVECATGNSFIRGEGLTLAEADDACWAKLQAFLECTQHLWEARGYRNGGGFCKLCGQFGARVFTAEQLDIRCTVCGIPTFHTMTGDEMSEDTRCEAHDPKWPYFVGYLQASPTRRQDETSRAMYTRLNKVANYGAPEDPDALEWAYANLDMTRAPRKETP
;
A
#
# COMPACT_ATOMS: atom_id res chain seq x y z
N MET A 1 30.31 -11.11 -21.80
CA MET A 1 29.40 -10.31 -20.97
C MET A 1 30.24 -9.72 -19.86
N THR A 2 30.65 -8.47 -20.01
CA THR A 2 31.42 -7.74 -19.01
C THR A 2 30.47 -7.30 -17.90
N ASN A 3 30.69 -7.79 -16.68
CA ASN A 3 30.04 -7.28 -15.47
C ASN A 3 30.38 -5.78 -15.35
N ILE A 4 29.39 -4.93 -15.60
CA ILE A 4 29.46 -3.52 -15.23
C ILE A 4 29.36 -3.49 -13.70
N PRO A 5 30.36 -2.99 -12.97
CA PRO A 5 30.21 -2.72 -11.56
C PRO A 5 29.11 -1.66 -11.42
N LEU A 6 28.02 -2.02 -10.75
CA LEU A 6 27.09 -1.04 -10.22
C LEU A 6 27.82 -0.35 -9.07
N ASP A 7 28.63 0.66 -9.38
CA ASP A 7 28.98 1.66 -8.37
C ASP A 7 27.69 2.44 -8.13
N PRO A 8 27.06 2.36 -6.95
CA PRO A 8 25.88 3.16 -6.67
C PRO A 8 26.36 4.60 -6.55
N GLY A 9 26.42 5.31 -7.67
CA GLY A 9 26.81 6.70 -7.70
C GLY A 9 25.96 7.46 -6.67
N PHE A 10 26.60 7.92 -5.60
CA PHE A 10 25.94 8.74 -4.61
C PHE A 10 25.70 10.12 -5.23
N PHE A 11 24.45 10.60 -5.16
CA PHE A 11 24.12 11.97 -5.51
C PHE A 11 24.30 12.84 -4.26
N GLU A 12 25.19 13.83 -4.34
CA GLU A 12 25.35 14.83 -3.28
C GLU A 12 24.31 15.93 -3.47
N SER A 13 23.28 15.91 -2.64
CA SER A 13 22.25 16.95 -2.65
C SER A 13 22.83 18.29 -2.13
N PRO A 14 22.56 19.42 -2.81
CA PRO A 14 22.91 20.74 -2.30
C PRO A 14 22.01 21.22 -1.16
N HIS A 15 20.92 20.50 -0.88
CA HIS A 15 19.92 20.87 0.13
C HIS A 15 20.17 20.17 1.47
N ASP A 16 19.89 20.89 2.57
CA ASP A 16 20.05 20.37 3.93
C ASP A 16 18.78 19.65 4.40
N TYR A 17 18.63 18.39 4.03
CA TYR A 17 17.56 17.52 4.55
C TYR A 17 17.65 17.21 6.05
N GLY A 18 18.70 17.69 6.74
CA GLY A 18 18.93 17.42 8.15
C GLY A 18 18.97 15.93 8.44
N ASN A 19 18.11 15.48 9.36
CA ASN A 19 18.01 14.07 9.76
C ASN A 19 16.91 13.29 9.01
N VAL A 20 16.34 13.86 7.94
CA VAL A 20 15.31 13.18 7.15
C VAL A 20 15.95 12.09 6.32
N PHE A 21 15.35 10.90 6.32
CA PHE A 21 15.76 9.83 5.42
C PHE A 21 15.40 10.21 3.97
N VAL A 22 16.41 10.22 3.10
CA VAL A 22 16.27 10.55 1.67
C VAL A 22 16.71 9.36 0.82
N GLN A 23 15.95 9.05 -0.22
CA GLN A 23 16.30 8.10 -1.26
C GLN A 23 15.97 8.67 -2.64
N GLY A 24 16.59 8.15 -3.69
CA GLY A 24 16.29 8.59 -5.05
C GLY A 24 16.89 7.70 -6.11
N GLY A 25 16.52 7.97 -7.36
CA GLY A 25 17.03 7.26 -8.52
C GLY A 25 16.85 8.06 -9.80
N THR A 26 17.74 7.83 -10.77
CA THR A 26 17.66 8.43 -12.11
C THR A 26 16.52 7.86 -12.95
N GLU A 27 15.96 6.71 -12.57
CA GLU A 27 14.86 6.05 -13.27
C GLU A 27 13.79 5.53 -12.31
N GLY A 28 12.60 6.10 -12.41
CA GLY A 28 11.35 5.64 -11.81
C GLY A 28 10.25 5.52 -12.87
N LEU A 29 9.23 4.73 -12.58
CA LEU A 29 8.04 4.56 -13.42
C LEU A 29 6.83 5.13 -12.69
N VAL A 30 6.15 6.08 -13.31
CA VAL A 30 4.86 6.59 -12.84
C VAL A 30 3.75 5.94 -13.65
N ILE A 31 2.83 5.29 -12.94
CA ILE A 31 1.64 4.66 -13.51
C ILE A 31 0.47 5.63 -13.33
N VAL A 32 -0.16 6.00 -14.44
CA VAL A 32 -1.29 6.93 -14.45
C VAL A 32 -2.54 6.16 -14.88
N PRO A 33 -3.49 5.88 -13.97
CA PRO A 33 -4.75 5.23 -14.32
C PRO A 33 -5.49 6.00 -15.43
N GLY A 34 -5.82 5.32 -16.54
CA GLY A 34 -6.48 5.95 -17.70
C GLY A 34 -5.62 6.96 -18.47
N GLY A 35 -4.34 7.09 -18.14
CA GLY A 35 -3.42 8.06 -18.74
C GLY A 35 -2.17 7.42 -19.33
N LYS A 36 -1.22 8.28 -19.73
CA LYS A 36 0.08 7.84 -20.25
C LYS A 36 1.07 7.69 -19.09
N ASN A 37 1.51 6.47 -18.86
CA ASN A 37 2.63 6.18 -17.97
C ASN A 37 3.90 6.89 -18.47
N TYR A 38 4.75 7.33 -17.56
CA TYR A 38 6.00 8.00 -17.91
C TYR A 38 7.15 7.60 -16.99
N ARG A 39 8.37 7.82 -17.49
CA ARG A 39 9.60 7.65 -16.73
C ARG A 39 10.06 9.01 -16.21
N THR A 40 10.67 9.01 -15.03
CA THR A 40 11.15 10.21 -14.36
C THR A 40 12.32 9.88 -13.44
N ALA A 41 13.24 10.79 -13.20
CA ALA A 41 14.09 10.74 -12.02
C ALA A 41 13.24 11.09 -10.80
N PHE A 42 13.58 10.54 -9.64
CA PHE A 42 12.83 10.80 -8.41
C PHE A 42 13.76 10.95 -7.20
N VAL A 43 13.32 11.79 -6.26
CA VAL A 43 13.87 11.89 -4.92
C VAL A 43 12.70 11.83 -3.94
N GLU A 44 12.85 11.07 -2.87
CA GLU A 44 11.86 10.90 -1.82
C GLU A 44 12.47 11.19 -0.47
N CYS A 45 11.75 11.95 0.35
CA CYS A 45 12.12 12.17 1.74
C CYS A 45 10.98 11.73 2.68
N ALA A 46 11.31 11.02 3.76
CA ALA A 46 10.33 10.50 4.71
C ALA A 46 9.75 11.62 5.60
N THR A 47 8.43 11.69 5.71
CA THR A 47 7.71 12.67 6.55
C THR A 47 6.72 11.97 7.46
N GLY A 48 7.09 11.71 8.71
CA GLY A 48 6.22 11.00 9.66
C GLY A 48 5.75 9.64 9.10
N ASN A 49 4.45 9.51 8.82
CA ASN A 49 3.81 8.30 8.29
C ASN A 49 3.66 8.27 6.75
N SER A 50 4.34 9.16 6.04
CA SER A 50 4.26 9.31 4.58
C SER A 50 5.63 9.66 4.00
N PHE A 51 5.69 9.95 2.71
CA PHE A 51 6.87 10.49 2.04
C PHE A 51 6.47 11.64 1.11
N ILE A 52 7.40 12.55 0.90
CA ILE A 52 7.34 13.56 -0.17
C ILE A 52 8.15 13.03 -1.33
N ARG A 53 7.62 13.11 -2.56
CA ARG A 53 8.34 12.76 -3.78
C ARG A 53 8.51 13.99 -4.67
N GLY A 54 9.74 14.30 -5.05
CA GLY A 54 10.08 15.14 -6.19
C GLY A 54 10.31 14.30 -7.44
N GLU A 55 9.96 14.85 -8.61
CA GLU A 55 10.11 14.22 -9.91
C GLU A 55 10.77 15.21 -10.87
N GLY A 56 11.59 14.73 -11.80
CA GLY A 56 12.30 15.56 -12.77
C GLY A 56 12.94 14.74 -13.89
N LEU A 57 13.49 15.39 -14.91
CA LEU A 57 14.27 14.71 -15.95
C LEU A 57 15.64 14.27 -15.43
N THR A 58 16.14 14.93 -14.39
CA THR A 58 17.43 14.65 -13.74
C THR A 58 17.27 14.50 -12.24
N LEU A 59 18.27 13.88 -11.57
CA LEU A 59 18.29 13.81 -10.11
C LEU A 59 18.31 15.20 -9.45
N ALA A 60 19.01 16.17 -10.03
CA ALA A 60 19.04 17.54 -9.49
C ALA A 60 17.65 18.19 -9.55
N GLU A 61 16.94 18.04 -10.67
CA GLU A 61 15.56 18.55 -10.78
C GLU A 61 14.60 17.86 -9.81
N ALA A 62 14.74 16.54 -9.65
CA ALA A 62 13.92 15.78 -8.70
C ALA A 62 14.23 16.15 -7.24
N ASP A 63 15.50 16.40 -6.90
CA ASP A 63 15.96 16.86 -5.60
C ASP A 63 15.42 18.26 -5.27
N ASP A 64 15.58 19.22 -6.18
CA ASP A 64 15.00 20.56 -6.06
C ASP A 64 13.48 20.51 -5.84
N ALA A 65 12.79 19.67 -6.62
CA ALA A 65 11.34 19.49 -6.50
C ALA A 65 10.93 18.84 -5.16
N CYS A 66 11.72 17.88 -4.68
CA CYS A 66 11.48 17.22 -3.39
C CYS A 66 11.71 18.21 -2.23
N TRP A 67 12.80 18.97 -2.29
CA TRP A 67 13.17 19.96 -1.31
C TRP A 67 12.12 21.07 -1.19
N ALA A 68 11.67 21.63 -2.32
CA ALA A 68 10.64 22.66 -2.32
C ALA A 68 9.34 22.17 -1.66
N LYS A 69 8.93 20.91 -1.92
CA LYS A 69 7.78 20.30 -1.27
C LYS A 69 8.00 20.08 0.23
N LEU A 70 9.21 19.70 0.64
CA LEU A 70 9.57 19.56 2.06
C LEU A 70 9.48 20.89 2.80
N GLN A 71 10.01 21.97 2.23
CA GLN A 71 9.90 23.30 2.85
C GLN A 71 8.43 23.74 2.98
N ALA A 72 7.63 23.57 1.93
CA ALA A 72 6.19 23.85 1.99
C ALA A 72 5.47 23.00 3.06
N PHE A 73 5.89 21.75 3.26
CA PHE A 73 5.37 20.90 4.32
C PHE A 73 5.77 21.40 5.71
N LEU A 74 7.04 21.76 5.92
CA LEU A 74 7.56 22.24 7.21
C LEU A 74 6.97 23.59 7.63
N GLU A 75 6.67 24.47 6.67
CA GLU A 75 6.03 25.76 6.90
C GLU A 75 4.51 25.64 7.15
N CYS A 76 3.91 24.50 6.83
CA CYS A 76 2.47 24.29 6.97
C CYS A 76 2.08 24.03 8.43
N THR A 77 1.75 25.09 9.15
CA THR A 77 1.37 25.02 10.58
C THR A 77 0.08 24.25 10.87
N GLN A 78 -0.83 24.15 9.88
CA GLN A 78 -2.07 23.40 9.99
C GLN A 78 -2.39 22.70 8.67
N HIS A 79 -2.37 21.36 8.63
CA HIS A 79 -2.77 20.64 7.43
C HIS A 79 -4.30 20.60 7.28
N LEU A 80 -4.79 21.04 6.12
CA LEU A 80 -6.20 21.00 5.74
C LEU A 80 -6.39 19.97 4.63
N TRP A 81 -6.94 18.82 4.96
CA TRP A 81 -6.99 17.68 4.05
C TRP A 81 -8.19 17.72 3.10
N GLU A 82 -8.00 17.18 1.89
CA GLU A 82 -9.07 16.80 0.96
C GLU A 82 -8.77 15.45 0.32
N ALA A 83 -9.80 14.63 0.10
CA ALA A 83 -9.63 13.27 -0.40
C ALA A 83 -9.24 13.21 -1.88
N ARG A 84 -9.65 14.18 -2.71
CA ARG A 84 -9.43 14.18 -4.18
C ARG A 84 -9.78 12.85 -4.87
N GLY A 85 -10.87 12.21 -4.45
CA GLY A 85 -11.34 10.94 -5.00
C GLY A 85 -10.74 9.68 -4.35
N TYR A 86 -9.77 9.80 -3.44
CA TYR A 86 -9.26 8.65 -2.68
C TYR A 86 -10.33 8.09 -1.75
N ARG A 87 -10.54 6.77 -1.81
CA ARG A 87 -11.51 6.04 -0.96
C ARG A 87 -10.86 5.18 0.12
N ASN A 88 -9.53 5.17 0.19
CA ASN A 88 -8.72 4.34 1.10
C ASN A 88 -8.21 5.12 2.34
N GLY A 89 -8.81 6.28 2.63
CA GLY A 89 -8.39 7.17 3.72
C GLY A 89 -7.21 8.08 3.38
N GLY A 90 -6.65 8.00 2.17
CA GLY A 90 -5.65 8.93 1.66
C GLY A 90 -6.23 10.31 1.35
N GLY A 91 -5.36 11.32 1.33
CA GLY A 91 -5.75 12.67 0.94
C GLY A 91 -4.56 13.60 0.74
N PHE A 92 -4.84 14.80 0.25
CA PHE A 92 -3.85 15.85 0.02
C PHE A 92 -4.14 17.07 0.90
N CYS A 93 -3.11 17.67 1.47
CA CYS A 93 -3.24 18.96 2.12
C CYS A 93 -3.49 20.04 1.07
N LYS A 94 -4.56 20.82 1.23
CA LYS A 94 -4.92 21.95 0.36
C LYS A 94 -3.89 23.08 0.35
N LEU A 95 -3.07 23.17 1.41
CA LEU A 95 -2.15 24.28 1.61
C LEU A 95 -0.75 23.95 1.08
N CYS A 96 -0.18 22.81 1.48
CA CYS A 96 1.18 22.42 1.08
C CYS A 96 1.24 21.32 0.02
N GLY A 97 0.10 20.74 -0.37
CA GLY A 97 0.05 19.65 -1.35
C GLY A 97 0.57 18.30 -0.84
N GLN A 98 0.91 18.18 0.46
CA GLN A 98 1.41 16.93 1.01
C GLN A 98 0.38 15.80 0.88
N PHE A 99 0.82 14.61 0.48
CA PHE A 99 0.00 13.40 0.56
C PHE A 99 0.06 12.81 1.98
N GLY A 100 -1.11 12.58 2.58
CA GLY A 100 -1.24 11.91 3.87
C GLY A 100 -1.93 10.57 3.72
N ALA A 101 -1.30 9.51 4.21
CA ALA A 101 -1.94 8.21 4.37
C ALA A 101 -2.84 8.22 5.61
N ARG A 102 -4.07 7.70 5.48
CA ARG A 102 -5.05 7.57 6.60
C ARG A 102 -5.38 8.89 7.31
N VAL A 103 -5.44 9.99 6.57
CA VAL A 103 -5.88 11.31 7.10
C VAL A 103 -7.40 11.42 7.22
N PHE A 104 -8.13 10.51 6.57
CA PHE A 104 -9.56 10.34 6.76
C PHE A 104 -9.89 8.98 7.37
N THR A 105 -10.96 8.95 8.17
CA THR A 105 -11.61 7.71 8.59
C THR A 105 -12.60 7.24 7.53
N ALA A 106 -12.96 5.95 7.55
CA ALA A 106 -13.94 5.41 6.62
C ALA A 106 -15.31 6.09 6.80
N GLU A 107 -15.64 6.49 8.02
CA GLU A 107 -16.87 7.23 8.33
C GLU A 107 -16.88 8.62 7.70
N GLN A 108 -15.76 9.36 7.75
CA GLN A 108 -15.62 10.67 7.11
C GLN A 108 -15.76 10.62 5.59
N LEU A 109 -15.41 9.49 4.97
CA LEU A 109 -15.54 9.25 3.53
C LEU A 109 -16.82 8.48 3.15
N ASP A 110 -17.69 8.20 4.12
CA ASP A 110 -18.89 7.36 3.98
C ASP A 110 -18.63 6.02 3.26
N ILE A 111 -17.50 5.40 3.58
CA ILE A 111 -17.11 4.07 3.06
C ILE A 111 -17.58 3.03 4.07
N ARG A 112 -18.63 2.29 3.71
CA ARG A 112 -19.32 1.35 4.59
C ARG A 112 -19.37 -0.04 3.99
N CYS A 113 -19.36 -1.05 4.86
CA CYS A 113 -19.68 -2.40 4.44
C CYS A 113 -21.12 -2.46 3.91
N THR A 114 -21.32 -2.98 2.71
CA THR A 114 -22.63 -3.14 2.06
C THR A 114 -23.54 -4.12 2.79
N VAL A 115 -22.99 -5.02 3.60
CA VAL A 115 -23.74 -6.04 4.35
C VAL A 115 -24.19 -5.54 5.73
N CYS A 116 -23.33 -4.84 6.48
CA CYS A 116 -23.64 -4.44 7.87
C CYS A 116 -23.55 -2.95 8.17
N GLY A 117 -23.18 -2.10 7.20
CA GLY A 117 -23.13 -0.64 7.35
C GLY A 117 -21.98 -0.10 8.21
N ILE A 118 -21.14 -0.96 8.79
CA ILE A 118 -19.97 -0.53 9.58
C ILE A 118 -18.96 0.19 8.69
N PRO A 119 -18.43 1.36 9.10
CA PRO A 119 -17.38 2.05 8.38
C PRO A 119 -16.13 1.16 8.21
N THR A 120 -15.63 1.04 6.98
CA THR A 120 -14.46 0.19 6.72
C THR A 120 -13.67 0.64 5.51
N PHE A 121 -12.34 0.52 5.57
CA PHE A 121 -11.47 0.60 4.39
C PHE A 121 -11.08 -0.79 3.86
N HIS A 122 -11.67 -1.84 4.44
CA HIS A 122 -11.42 -3.19 3.98
C HIS A 122 -12.05 -3.36 2.59
N THR A 123 -11.29 -3.86 1.61
CA THR A 123 -11.82 -4.18 0.28
C THR A 123 -10.91 -5.20 -0.38
N MET A 124 -11.39 -6.43 -0.60
CA MET A 124 -10.77 -7.41 -1.50
C MET A 124 -11.80 -8.18 -2.34
N THR A 125 -12.82 -7.47 -2.83
CA THR A 125 -13.78 -7.98 -3.83
C THR A 125 -13.32 -7.63 -5.25
N GLY A 126 -12.15 -8.14 -5.68
CA GLY A 126 -11.76 -8.37 -7.08
C GLY A 126 -11.71 -7.18 -8.07
N ASP A 127 -12.26 -6.03 -7.74
CA ASP A 127 -12.39 -4.89 -8.62
C ASP A 127 -12.35 -3.62 -7.76
N GLU A 128 -11.25 -2.86 -7.86
CA GLU A 128 -11.08 -1.57 -7.16
C GLU A 128 -12.17 -0.55 -7.55
N MET A 129 -12.94 -0.86 -8.60
CA MET A 129 -14.09 -0.09 -9.08
C MET A 129 -15.45 -0.64 -8.64
N SER A 130 -15.51 -1.73 -7.87
CA SER A 130 -16.80 -2.27 -7.40
C SER A 130 -17.39 -1.41 -6.27
N GLU A 131 -18.71 -1.20 -6.32
CA GLU A 131 -19.46 -0.60 -5.21
C GLU A 131 -19.61 -1.57 -4.02
N ASP A 132 -19.22 -2.84 -4.18
CA ASP A 132 -19.32 -3.88 -3.15
C ASP A 132 -18.17 -3.81 -2.14
N THR A 133 -18.24 -2.85 -1.23
CA THR A 133 -17.30 -2.69 -0.11
C THR A 133 -17.68 -3.63 1.04
N ARG A 134 -16.74 -4.40 1.57
CA ARG A 134 -16.99 -5.37 2.65
C ARG A 134 -16.04 -5.14 3.82
N CYS A 135 -16.50 -5.32 5.06
CA CYS A 135 -15.60 -5.36 6.22
C CYS A 135 -14.91 -6.74 6.30
N GLU A 136 -13.87 -6.86 7.14
CA GLU A 136 -13.13 -8.12 7.34
C GLU A 136 -14.08 -9.32 7.59
N ALA A 137 -15.14 -9.13 8.37
CA ALA A 137 -16.13 -10.16 8.69
C ALA A 137 -16.99 -10.62 7.50
N HIS A 138 -17.21 -9.75 6.51
CA HIS A 138 -18.05 -10.03 5.35
C HIS A 138 -17.25 -10.29 4.07
N ASP A 139 -15.92 -10.17 4.11
CA ASP A 139 -15.06 -10.58 3.00
C ASP A 139 -14.81 -12.10 3.03
N PRO A 140 -15.37 -12.86 2.07
CA PRO A 140 -15.19 -14.32 2.01
C PRO A 140 -13.74 -14.72 1.73
N LYS A 141 -12.92 -13.83 1.16
CA LYS A 141 -11.50 -14.09 0.87
C LYS A 141 -10.58 -13.78 2.04
N TRP A 142 -11.04 -12.98 3.01
CA TRP A 142 -10.20 -12.54 4.12
C TRP A 142 -9.60 -13.68 4.95
N PRO A 143 -10.35 -14.75 5.31
CA PRO A 143 -9.77 -15.90 5.99
C PRO A 143 -8.63 -16.58 5.19
N TYR A 144 -8.77 -16.67 3.87
CA TYR A 144 -7.73 -17.21 2.99
C TYR A 144 -6.50 -16.30 2.94
N PHE A 145 -6.72 -14.98 2.96
CA PHE A 145 -5.65 -13.97 3.01
C PHE A 145 -4.81 -14.11 4.27
N VAL A 146 -5.47 -14.16 5.43
CA VAL A 146 -4.80 -14.38 6.72
C VAL A 146 -4.05 -15.72 6.71
N GLY A 147 -4.70 -16.78 6.22
CA GLY A 147 -4.09 -18.10 6.11
C GLY A 147 -2.80 -18.11 5.28
N TYR A 148 -2.79 -17.55 4.06
CA TYR A 148 -1.59 -17.57 3.23
C TYR A 148 -0.47 -16.73 3.84
N LEU A 149 -0.77 -15.58 4.47
CA LEU A 149 0.26 -14.76 5.11
C LEU A 149 0.95 -15.53 6.24
N GLN A 150 0.17 -16.29 7.02
CA GLN A 150 0.70 -17.11 8.11
C GLN A 150 1.42 -18.37 7.61
N ALA A 151 1.00 -18.93 6.48
CA ALA A 151 1.64 -20.07 5.82
C ALA A 151 2.87 -19.68 4.98
N SER A 152 3.22 -18.40 4.90
CA SER A 152 4.30 -17.89 4.04
C SER A 152 5.60 -18.69 4.19
N PRO A 153 6.30 -19.04 3.09
CA PRO A 153 7.59 -19.71 3.13
C PRO A 153 8.66 -18.96 3.93
N THR A 154 8.52 -17.63 4.07
CA THR A 154 9.42 -16.82 4.89
C THR A 154 9.21 -17.01 6.38
N ARG A 155 8.05 -17.53 6.80
CA ARG A 155 7.69 -17.83 8.19
C ARG A 155 7.80 -19.31 8.52
N ARG A 156 7.54 -20.18 7.54
CA ARG A 156 7.52 -21.64 7.70
C ARG A 156 8.19 -22.33 6.52
N GLN A 157 9.08 -23.28 6.80
CA GLN A 157 9.90 -23.93 5.77
C GLN A 157 9.50 -25.37 5.47
N ASP A 158 8.38 -25.87 6.01
CA ASP A 158 7.90 -27.23 5.73
C ASP A 158 7.08 -27.33 4.43
N GLU A 159 7.09 -28.52 3.83
CA GLU A 159 6.45 -28.81 2.54
C GLU A 159 4.93 -28.62 2.58
N THR A 160 4.29 -29.03 3.68
CA THR A 160 2.84 -28.89 3.88
C THR A 160 2.45 -27.42 3.89
N SER A 161 3.14 -26.58 4.65
CA SER A 161 2.88 -25.13 4.68
C SER A 161 3.08 -24.49 3.31
N ARG A 162 4.07 -24.91 2.51
CA ARG A 162 4.27 -24.41 1.13
C ARG A 162 3.14 -24.80 0.18
N ALA A 163 2.67 -26.05 0.27
CA ALA A 163 1.53 -26.52 -0.50
C ALA A 163 0.26 -25.73 -0.15
N MET A 164 0.01 -25.53 1.15
CA MET A 164 -1.16 -24.79 1.62
C MET A 164 -1.08 -23.29 1.34
N TYR A 165 0.09 -22.68 1.47
CA TYR A 165 0.35 -21.31 1.01
C TYR A 165 -0.12 -21.12 -0.43
N THR A 166 0.24 -22.04 -1.32
CA THR A 166 -0.13 -21.96 -2.74
C THR A 166 -1.64 -22.03 -2.95
N ARG A 167 -2.33 -22.92 -2.23
CA ARG A 167 -3.80 -23.08 -2.30
C ARG A 167 -4.53 -21.85 -1.77
N LEU A 168 -4.14 -21.36 -0.58
CA LEU A 168 -4.70 -20.17 0.06
C LEU A 168 -4.48 -18.91 -0.78
N ASN A 169 -3.27 -18.74 -1.35
CA ASN A 169 -2.92 -17.60 -2.19
C ASN A 169 -3.76 -17.54 -3.48
N LYS A 170 -4.07 -18.70 -4.09
CA LYS A 170 -4.94 -18.79 -5.28
C LYS A 170 -6.34 -18.22 -5.02
N VAL A 171 -6.94 -18.56 -3.87
CA VAL A 171 -8.26 -18.05 -3.50
C VAL A 171 -8.18 -16.55 -3.16
N ALA A 172 -7.19 -16.17 -2.34
CA ALA A 172 -7.05 -14.81 -1.85
C ALA A 172 -6.77 -13.79 -2.97
N ASN A 173 -5.82 -14.09 -3.86
CA ASN A 173 -5.26 -13.10 -4.79
C ASN A 173 -5.59 -13.35 -6.28
N TYR A 174 -6.00 -14.57 -6.64
CA TYR A 174 -6.17 -14.95 -8.06
C TYR A 174 -7.59 -15.37 -8.45
N GLY A 175 -8.56 -15.16 -7.57
CA GLY A 175 -9.97 -15.42 -7.87
C GLY A 175 -10.30 -16.89 -8.10
N ALA A 176 -9.47 -17.82 -7.59
CA ALA A 176 -9.82 -19.23 -7.61
C ALA A 176 -11.07 -19.49 -6.74
N PRO A 177 -11.84 -20.57 -7.03
CA PRO A 177 -12.93 -21.01 -6.15
C PRO A 177 -12.46 -21.24 -4.71
N GLU A 178 -13.39 -21.15 -3.76
CA GLU A 178 -13.13 -21.47 -2.36
C GLU A 178 -12.51 -22.87 -2.18
N ASP A 179 -11.56 -22.97 -1.26
CA ASP A 179 -10.83 -24.20 -0.94
C ASP A 179 -10.98 -24.50 0.56
N PRO A 180 -12.10 -25.15 0.97
CA PRO A 180 -12.43 -25.34 2.37
C PRO A 180 -11.38 -26.18 3.11
N ASP A 181 -10.77 -27.17 2.46
CA ASP A 181 -9.74 -28.01 3.08
C ASP A 181 -8.48 -27.19 3.42
N ALA A 182 -8.06 -26.30 2.53
CA ALA A 182 -6.92 -25.43 2.79
C ALA A 182 -7.20 -24.45 3.94
N LEU A 183 -8.44 -23.96 4.02
CA LEU A 183 -8.87 -23.07 5.09
C LEU A 183 -9.01 -23.79 6.44
N GLU A 184 -9.55 -25.00 6.46
CA GLU A 184 -9.64 -25.84 7.67
C GLU A 184 -8.23 -26.16 8.19
N TRP A 185 -7.31 -26.53 7.31
CA TRP A 185 -5.91 -26.71 7.67
C TRP A 185 -5.32 -25.43 8.30
N ALA A 186 -5.62 -24.25 7.73
CA ALA A 186 -5.12 -22.98 8.27
C ALA A 186 -5.63 -22.74 9.71
N TYR A 187 -6.93 -22.93 9.98
CA TYR A 187 -7.48 -22.79 11.34
C TYR A 187 -6.92 -23.79 12.33
N ALA A 188 -6.58 -25.00 11.90
CA ALA A 188 -6.00 -26.02 12.76
C ALA A 188 -4.51 -25.79 13.07
N ASN A 189 -3.76 -25.11 12.20
CA ASN A 189 -2.29 -25.11 12.23
C ASN A 189 -1.63 -23.73 12.35
N LEU A 190 -2.39 -22.64 12.15
CA LEU A 190 -1.87 -21.27 12.08
C LEU A 190 -2.55 -20.35 13.10
N ASP A 191 -1.89 -19.22 13.39
CA ASP A 191 -2.51 -18.13 14.14
C ASP A 191 -3.51 -17.38 13.26
N MET A 192 -4.78 -17.78 13.39
CA MET A 192 -5.92 -17.22 12.67
C MET A 192 -6.69 -16.18 13.51
N THR A 193 -6.08 -15.59 14.55
CA THR A 193 -6.75 -14.61 15.44
C THR A 193 -7.31 -13.39 14.71
N ARG A 194 -6.76 -13.04 13.55
CA ARG A 194 -7.24 -11.94 12.70
C ARG A 194 -8.29 -12.33 11.66
N ALA A 195 -8.51 -13.62 11.43
CA ALA A 195 -9.53 -14.09 10.51
C ALA A 195 -10.87 -14.18 11.27
N PRO A 196 -11.97 -13.60 10.75
CA PRO A 196 -13.29 -13.88 11.28
C PRO A 196 -13.51 -15.39 11.16
N ARG A 197 -14.03 -16.02 12.20
CA ARG A 197 -14.50 -17.40 12.05
C ARG A 197 -15.72 -17.35 11.14
N LYS A 198 -15.81 -18.28 10.17
CA LYS A 198 -17.12 -18.59 9.61
C LYS A 198 -17.95 -19.07 10.79
N GLU A 199 -18.88 -18.24 11.27
CA GLU A 199 -19.91 -18.72 12.16
C GLU A 199 -20.63 -19.84 11.40
N THR A 200 -20.61 -21.04 11.95
CA THR A 200 -21.41 -22.15 11.41
C THR A 200 -22.87 -21.67 11.44
N PRO A 201 -23.62 -21.75 10.33
CA PRO A 201 -25.02 -21.33 10.30
C PRO A 201 -25.87 -22.04 11.37
#